data_AF-A0A9N8YTI2-F1
#
_entry.id   AF-A0A9N8YTI2-F1
#
_cell.length_a   1.000
_cell.length_b   1.000
_cell.length_c   1.000
_cell.angle_alpha   90.00
_cell.angle_beta   90.00
_cell.angle_gamma   90.00
#
_symmetry.space_group_name_H-M   'P 1'
#
loop_
_entity.id
_entity.type
_entity.pdbx_description
1 polymer ?
#
loop_
_entity_poly.entity_id
_entity_poly.type
_entity_poly.pdbx_seq_one_letter_code
_entity_poly.pdbx_strand_id
1 'polypeptide(L)'
;MSAEVAQKVTAKNDNIPSQTLVTSSIVVPASSTARRSSRYDEDNNLKRRASEDEDANRDTEENKRPRLDMNNTELKKRSQRMFGLMMGTLTKFKNDIQNKTEASLKQEKINQKIQEKLKKEREELAEKMKREEQEKREKIARQKKEDEERRVAELRECWSKQKKNLANFLCTKTSPPLYYLPAKLSSASLETIAEQKRQLALASSASAQVDDNNVSEEKEAHTVDVEMEEATEAGNGKKEIRW
;
A
#
# COMPACT_ATOMS: atom_id res chain seq x y z
N MET A 1 -5.03 -75.63 -33.26
CA MET A 1 -5.41 -74.20 -33.37
C MET A 1 -5.28 -73.59 -31.99
N SER A 2 -4.21 -72.85 -31.72
CA SER A 2 -4.13 -71.84 -30.66
C SER A 2 -2.86 -71.02 -30.90
N ALA A 3 -3.07 -69.73 -31.09
CA ALA A 3 -2.08 -68.76 -31.50
C ALA A 3 -1.28 -68.24 -30.29
N GLU A 4 0.05 -68.20 -30.43
CA GLU A 4 0.94 -67.46 -29.54
C GLU A 4 1.26 -66.12 -30.23
N VAL A 5 0.58 -65.06 -29.79
CA VAL A 5 0.75 -63.70 -30.31
C VAL A 5 1.71 -62.95 -29.40
N ALA A 6 2.85 -62.59 -29.99
CA ALA A 6 3.90 -61.76 -29.42
C ALA A 6 3.37 -60.44 -28.84
N GLN A 7 3.71 -60.15 -27.59
CA GLN A 7 3.51 -58.83 -26.99
C GLN A 7 4.71 -57.93 -27.32
N LYS A 8 4.44 -57.01 -28.23
CA LYS A 8 5.31 -55.92 -28.67
C LYS A 8 5.47 -54.90 -27.53
N VAL A 9 6.69 -54.81 -26.99
CA VAL A 9 7.13 -53.72 -26.11
C VAL A 9 6.96 -52.40 -26.88
N THR A 10 6.03 -51.57 -26.44
CA THR A 10 5.90 -50.19 -26.92
C THR A 10 6.41 -49.27 -25.81
N ALA A 11 7.60 -48.72 -26.05
CA ALA A 11 8.17 -47.64 -25.24
C ALA A 11 7.22 -46.44 -25.32
N LYS A 12 6.56 -46.13 -24.20
CA LYS A 12 5.84 -44.87 -24.03
C LYS A 12 6.85 -43.84 -23.55
N ASN A 13 7.15 -42.96 -24.50
CA ASN A 13 7.98 -41.79 -24.40
C ASN A 13 7.61 -40.93 -23.19
N ASP A 14 8.58 -40.65 -22.33
CA ASP A 14 8.42 -39.82 -21.15
C ASP A 14 8.04 -38.39 -21.56
N ASN A 15 6.85 -37.97 -21.14
CA ASN A 15 6.37 -36.61 -21.25
C ASN A 15 7.12 -35.74 -20.25
N ILE A 16 8.22 -35.13 -20.69
CA ILE A 16 8.97 -34.14 -19.93
C ILE A 16 8.11 -32.87 -19.83
N PRO A 17 7.74 -32.38 -18.64
CA PRO A 17 7.11 -31.07 -18.54
C PRO A 17 8.15 -30.00 -18.89
N SER A 18 7.91 -29.33 -20.01
CA SER A 18 8.64 -28.15 -20.48
C SER A 18 8.76 -27.12 -19.35
N GLN A 19 10.00 -26.85 -18.92
CA GLN A 19 10.29 -25.73 -18.03
C GLN A 19 9.86 -24.43 -18.72
N THR A 20 8.90 -23.73 -18.13
CA THR A 20 8.59 -22.35 -18.50
C THR A 20 9.66 -21.43 -17.91
N LEU A 21 10.61 -21.01 -18.74
CA LEU A 21 11.52 -19.91 -18.39
C LEU A 21 10.70 -18.61 -18.40
N VAL A 22 10.28 -18.16 -17.21
CA VAL A 22 9.72 -16.82 -17.02
C VAL A 22 10.87 -15.82 -17.07
N THR A 23 11.11 -15.25 -18.25
CA THR A 23 12.00 -14.08 -18.39
C THR A 23 11.21 -12.85 -17.95
N SER A 24 11.48 -12.32 -16.76
CA SER A 24 10.97 -11.01 -16.35
C SER A 24 11.99 -9.95 -16.79
N SER A 25 11.64 -9.17 -17.80
CA SER A 25 12.40 -7.97 -18.18
C SER A 25 12.05 -6.86 -17.20
N ILE A 26 12.96 -6.58 -16.27
CA ILE A 26 12.89 -5.40 -15.41
C ILE A 26 13.37 -4.22 -16.25
N VAL A 27 12.44 -3.35 -16.65
CA VAL A 27 12.79 -2.03 -17.19
C VAL A 27 13.16 -1.14 -16.01
N VAL A 28 14.46 -0.88 -15.85
CA VAL A 28 15.00 0.11 -14.93
C VAL A 28 14.99 1.48 -15.63
N PRO A 29 14.17 2.46 -15.23
CA PRO A 29 14.39 3.83 -15.66
C PRO A 29 15.65 4.37 -14.99
N ALA A 30 16.62 4.78 -15.81
CA ALA A 30 17.84 5.43 -15.35
C ALA A 30 17.49 6.68 -14.52
N SER A 31 17.94 6.68 -13.28
CA SER A 31 17.95 7.87 -12.42
C SER A 31 18.94 8.90 -12.98
N SER A 32 18.46 10.07 -13.39
CA SER A 32 19.30 11.27 -13.42
C SER A 32 19.24 11.92 -12.03
N THR A 33 20.33 11.74 -11.29
CA THR A 33 20.57 12.39 -10.00
C THR A 33 21.02 13.85 -10.19
N ALA A 34 20.67 14.65 -9.17
CA ALA A 34 21.19 15.97 -8.82
C ALA A 34 20.43 17.14 -9.49
N ARG A 35 19.94 18.19 -8.80
CA ARG A 35 20.47 18.87 -7.61
C ARG A 35 19.37 19.59 -6.83
N ARG A 36 19.50 19.56 -5.50
CA ARG A 36 18.88 20.50 -4.55
C ARG A 36 19.61 21.85 -4.67
N SER A 37 18.89 22.93 -4.96
CA SER A 37 19.34 24.33 -4.80
C SER A 37 18.10 25.22 -4.85
N SER A 38 17.62 25.66 -3.70
CA SER A 38 17.79 27.03 -3.18
C SER A 38 16.78 28.01 -3.77
N ARG A 39 16.01 28.61 -2.84
CA ARG A 39 15.42 29.95 -2.90
C ARG A 39 16.13 30.85 -3.91
N TYR A 40 15.37 31.53 -4.77
CA TYR A 40 15.13 32.98 -4.70
C TYR A 40 13.93 33.31 -5.61
N ASP A 41 12.90 33.91 -5.00
CA ASP A 41 11.98 34.81 -5.69
C ASP A 41 12.77 36.04 -6.11
N GLU A 42 12.66 36.46 -7.36
CA GLU A 42 13.13 37.77 -7.78
C GLU A 42 12.16 38.39 -8.79
N ASP A 43 11.10 38.98 -8.23
CA ASP A 43 10.46 40.17 -8.76
C ASP A 43 11.51 41.28 -8.88
N ASN A 44 11.75 41.79 -10.09
CA ASN A 44 12.00 43.20 -10.41
C ASN A 44 12.73 43.33 -11.75
N ASN A 45 11.98 43.43 -12.85
CA ASN A 45 12.46 44.20 -13.98
C ASN A 45 11.27 44.70 -14.82
N LEU A 46 10.90 45.97 -14.65
CA LEU A 46 10.72 46.95 -15.74
C LEU A 46 10.34 48.30 -15.10
N LYS A 47 11.31 48.90 -14.42
CA LYS A 47 11.29 50.34 -14.10
C LYS A 47 12.59 50.97 -14.63
N ARG A 48 12.64 51.17 -15.95
CA ARG A 48 13.61 52.04 -16.64
C ARG A 48 12.99 52.59 -17.92
N ARG A 49 12.45 53.80 -17.84
CA ARG A 49 12.54 54.82 -18.88
C ARG A 49 12.33 56.17 -18.20
N ALA A 50 13.43 56.72 -17.71
CA ALA A 50 13.55 58.11 -17.33
C ALA A 50 14.19 58.86 -18.51
N SER A 51 13.60 60.04 -18.79
CA SER A 51 14.20 61.28 -19.30
C SER A 51 14.96 61.25 -20.64
N GLU A 52 15.06 62.30 -21.45
CA GLU A 52 14.69 63.73 -21.42
C GLU A 52 14.15 64.10 -22.83
N ASP A 53 13.39 65.18 -22.95
CA ASP A 53 13.52 66.15 -24.07
C ASP A 53 12.76 67.44 -23.74
N GLU A 54 13.55 68.45 -23.34
CA GLU A 54 13.57 69.86 -23.75
C GLU A 54 12.32 70.77 -23.71
N ASP A 55 12.63 71.99 -23.27
CA ASP A 55 11.84 73.18 -23.05
C ASP A 55 10.92 73.63 -24.20
N ALA A 56 9.71 74.07 -23.84
CA ALA A 56 9.11 75.26 -24.43
C ALA A 56 8.01 75.83 -23.52
N ASN A 57 8.39 76.86 -22.77
CA ASN A 57 7.49 77.89 -22.28
C ASN A 57 6.62 78.41 -23.44
N ARG A 58 5.30 78.24 -23.35
CA ARG A 58 4.33 79.02 -24.13
C ARG A 58 3.27 79.57 -23.21
N ASP A 59 3.29 80.90 -23.15
CA ASP A 59 2.32 81.78 -22.56
C ASP A 59 0.87 81.42 -22.89
N THR A 60 0.03 81.67 -21.89
CA THR A 60 -1.34 82.21 -21.99
C THR A 60 -2.11 81.89 -23.27
N GLU A 61 -3.13 81.03 -23.16
CA GLU A 61 -4.51 81.43 -23.40
C GLU A 61 -5.42 80.42 -22.70
N GLU A 62 -6.31 80.91 -21.84
CA GLU A 62 -7.44 80.14 -21.37
C GLU A 62 -8.23 79.67 -22.59
N ASN A 63 -8.04 78.41 -23.01
CA ASN A 63 -8.95 77.73 -23.93
C ASN A 63 -10.30 77.59 -23.22
N LYS A 64 -11.07 78.68 -23.25
CA LYS A 64 -12.45 78.75 -22.78
C LYS A 64 -13.21 77.74 -23.62
N ARG A 65 -13.50 76.59 -23.01
CA ARG A 65 -14.34 75.55 -23.59
C ARG A 65 -15.58 76.24 -24.15
N PRO A 66 -15.93 76.07 -25.44
CA PRO A 66 -17.10 76.71 -26.01
C PRO A 66 -18.31 76.33 -25.16
N ARG A 67 -18.99 77.35 -24.59
CA ARG A 67 -20.23 77.12 -23.84
C ARG A 67 -21.23 76.51 -24.80
N LEU A 68 -21.62 75.27 -24.54
CA LEU A 68 -22.65 74.57 -25.31
C LEU A 68 -23.93 75.41 -25.31
N ASP A 69 -24.46 75.66 -26.50
CA ASP A 69 -25.71 76.40 -26.66
C ASP A 69 -26.89 75.54 -26.15
N MET A 70 -27.43 75.92 -24.99
CA MET A 70 -28.52 75.22 -24.31
C MET A 70 -29.88 75.43 -24.99
N ASN A 71 -29.99 76.23 -26.05
CA ASN A 71 -31.24 76.41 -26.79
C ASN A 71 -31.35 75.52 -28.03
N ASN A 72 -30.28 74.82 -28.40
CA ASN A 72 -30.28 73.89 -29.53
C ASN A 72 -30.97 72.56 -29.16
N THR A 73 -32.15 72.32 -29.73
CA THR A 73 -32.99 71.15 -29.44
C THR A 73 -32.39 69.82 -29.93
N GLU A 74 -31.57 69.84 -30.98
CA GLU A 74 -30.90 68.65 -31.52
C GLU A 74 -29.75 68.20 -30.61
N LEU A 75 -28.98 69.16 -30.08
CA LEU A 75 -27.92 68.87 -29.10
C LEU A 75 -28.50 68.30 -27.81
N LYS A 76 -29.66 68.77 -27.36
CA LYS A 76 -30.39 68.20 -26.21
C LYS A 76 -30.87 66.77 -26.47
N LYS A 77 -31.46 66.50 -27.63
CA LYS A 77 -31.88 65.13 -28.00
C LYS A 77 -30.68 64.19 -28.10
N ARG A 78 -29.57 64.65 -28.65
CA ARG A 78 -28.31 63.90 -28.72
C ARG A 78 -27.72 63.65 -27.33
N SER A 79 -27.64 64.66 -26.46
CA SER A 79 -27.10 64.52 -25.10
C SER A 79 -27.97 63.60 -24.24
N GLN A 80 -29.30 63.68 -24.37
CA GLN A 80 -30.23 62.76 -23.70
C GLN A 80 -30.06 61.32 -24.19
N ARG A 81 -29.91 61.10 -25.50
CA ARG A 81 -29.63 59.77 -26.07
C ARG A 81 -28.28 59.23 -25.60
N MET A 82 -27.25 60.06 -25.59
CA MET A 82 -25.92 59.68 -25.12
C MET A 82 -25.90 59.37 -23.62
N PHE A 83 -26.63 60.15 -22.82
CA PHE A 83 -26.79 59.90 -21.39
C PHE A 83 -27.59 58.63 -21.10
N GLY A 84 -28.66 58.38 -21.87
CA GLY A 84 -29.43 57.14 -21.77
C GLY A 84 -28.61 55.90 -22.14
N LEU A 85 -27.74 56.01 -23.15
CA LEU A 85 -26.79 54.94 -23.50
C LEU A 85 -25.79 54.70 -22.35
N MET A 86 -25.26 55.77 -21.75
CA MET A 86 -24.29 55.68 -20.65
C MET A 86 -24.92 55.12 -19.36
N MET A 87 -26.15 55.51 -19.03
CA MET A 87 -26.88 54.92 -17.90
C MET A 87 -27.27 53.46 -18.18
N GLY A 88 -27.62 53.16 -19.43
CA GLY A 88 -27.87 51.79 -19.88
C GLY A 88 -26.63 50.90 -19.77
N THR A 89 -25.46 51.37 -20.19
CA THR A 89 -24.20 50.63 -20.04
C THR A 89 -23.78 50.52 -18.58
N LEU A 90 -23.91 51.58 -17.76
CA LEU A 90 -23.60 51.51 -16.33
C LEU A 90 -24.47 50.50 -15.57
N THR A 91 -25.77 50.44 -15.91
CA THR A 91 -26.70 49.45 -15.34
C THR A 91 -26.32 48.04 -15.78
N LYS A 92 -25.94 47.84 -17.05
CA LYS A 92 -25.42 46.55 -17.53
C LYS A 92 -24.13 46.15 -16.83
N PHE A 93 -23.18 47.07 -16.65
CA PHE A 93 -21.94 46.80 -15.91
C PHE A 93 -22.22 46.42 -14.45
N LYS A 94 -23.15 47.10 -13.77
CA LYS A 94 -23.56 46.75 -12.41
C LYS A 94 -24.13 45.33 -12.35
N ASN A 95 -25.05 44.99 -13.25
CA ASN A 95 -25.65 43.66 -13.33
C ASN A 95 -24.61 42.59 -13.70
N ASP A 96 -23.68 42.87 -14.60
CA ASP A 96 -22.61 41.95 -14.98
C ASP A 96 -21.65 41.70 -13.83
N ILE A 97 -21.34 42.72 -13.01
CA ILE A 97 -20.53 42.55 -11.80
C ILE A 97 -21.27 41.66 -10.80
N GLN A 98 -22.56 41.93 -10.54
CA GLN A 98 -23.37 41.11 -9.63
C GLN A 98 -23.54 39.66 -10.12
N ASN A 99 -23.88 39.46 -11.40
CA ASN A 99 -24.00 38.13 -12.00
C ASN A 99 -22.67 37.37 -12.02
N LYS A 100 -21.53 38.06 -12.23
CA LYS A 100 -20.20 37.45 -12.11
C LYS A 100 -19.91 36.99 -10.69
N THR A 101 -20.32 37.74 -9.67
CA THR A 101 -20.18 37.30 -8.27
C THR A 101 -21.05 36.08 -7.97
N GLU A 102 -22.29 36.04 -8.44
CA GLU A 102 -23.15 34.86 -8.27
C GLU A 102 -22.67 33.63 -9.05
N ALA A 103 -22.20 33.82 -10.28
CA ALA A 103 -21.62 32.76 -11.09
C ALA A 103 -20.32 32.22 -10.47
N SER A 104 -19.48 33.10 -9.92
CA SER A 104 -18.27 32.73 -9.18
C SER A 104 -18.61 31.91 -7.93
N LEU A 105 -19.61 32.33 -7.13
CA LEU A 105 -20.08 31.57 -5.98
C LEU A 105 -20.67 30.20 -6.37
N LYS A 106 -21.37 30.11 -7.50
CA LYS A 106 -21.87 28.82 -8.02
C LYS A 106 -20.72 27.91 -8.46
N GLN A 107 -19.72 28.45 -9.17
CA GLN A 107 -18.52 27.72 -9.56
C GLN A 107 -17.74 27.24 -8.34
N GLU A 108 -17.58 28.08 -7.32
CA GLU A 108 -16.92 27.71 -6.07
C GLU A 108 -17.65 26.56 -5.37
N LYS A 109 -18.99 26.64 -5.25
CA LYS A 109 -19.81 25.55 -4.69
C LYS A 109 -19.69 24.25 -5.49
N ILE A 110 -19.61 24.33 -6.81
CA ILE A 110 -19.40 23.17 -7.68
C ILE A 110 -18.00 22.59 -7.46
N ASN A 111 -16.97 23.44 -7.43
CA ASN A 111 -15.58 23.03 -7.20
C ASN A 111 -15.41 22.41 -5.81
N GLN A 112 -16.03 22.97 -4.76
CA GLN A 112 -16.05 22.40 -3.42
C GLN A 112 -16.68 21.00 -3.42
N LYS A 113 -17.85 20.82 -4.05
CA LYS A 113 -18.48 19.49 -4.20
C LYS A 113 -17.61 18.50 -4.95
N ILE A 114 -16.92 18.94 -6.01
CA ILE A 114 -15.99 18.08 -6.77
C ILE A 114 -14.79 17.71 -5.88
N GLN A 115 -14.22 18.66 -5.14
CA GLN A 115 -13.12 18.41 -4.22
C GLN A 115 -13.51 17.45 -3.10
N GLU A 116 -14.71 17.58 -2.53
CA GLU A 116 -15.23 16.65 -1.52
C GLU A 116 -15.38 15.24 -2.08
N LYS A 117 -15.93 15.09 -3.30
CA LYS A 117 -16.03 13.78 -3.95
C LYS A 117 -14.65 13.17 -4.22
N LEU A 118 -13.71 13.95 -4.75
CA LEU A 118 -12.34 13.49 -5.00
C LEU A 118 -11.61 13.12 -3.70
N LYS A 119 -11.87 13.82 -2.59
CA LYS A 119 -11.31 13.46 -1.28
C LYS A 119 -11.87 12.13 -0.79
N LYS A 120 -13.19 11.94 -0.86
CA LYS A 120 -13.84 10.67 -0.48
C LYS A 120 -13.34 9.50 -1.31
N GLU A 121 -13.27 9.64 -2.63
CA GLU A 121 -12.74 8.59 -3.51
C GLU A 121 -11.28 8.26 -3.18
N ARG A 122 -10.45 9.26 -2.88
CA ARG A 122 -9.05 9.05 -2.45
C ARG A 122 -8.96 8.35 -1.10
N GLU A 123 -9.79 8.73 -0.13
CA GLU A 123 -9.85 8.10 1.19
C GLU A 123 -10.30 6.64 1.07
N GLU A 124 -11.36 6.36 0.31
CA GLU A 124 -11.82 4.99 0.05
C GLU A 124 -10.76 4.13 -0.65
N LEU A 125 -10.03 4.69 -1.63
CA LEU A 125 -8.94 3.99 -2.28
C LEU A 125 -7.77 3.75 -1.31
N ALA A 126 -7.41 4.74 -0.49
CA ALA A 126 -6.34 4.59 0.49
C ALA A 126 -6.69 3.52 1.55
N GLU A 127 -7.94 3.48 1.99
CA GLU A 127 -8.42 2.43 2.90
C GLU A 127 -8.41 1.05 2.26
N LYS A 128 -8.88 0.91 1.01
CA LYS A 128 -8.81 -0.35 0.27
C LYS A 128 -7.38 -0.84 0.13
N MET A 129 -6.46 0.04 -0.25
CA MET A 129 -5.03 -0.28 -0.35
C MET A 129 -4.44 -0.72 0.99
N LYS A 130 -4.80 -0.05 2.09
CA LYS A 130 -4.36 -0.45 3.44
C LYS A 130 -4.89 -1.82 3.85
N ARG A 131 -6.19 -2.09 3.62
CA ARG A 131 -6.80 -3.40 3.91
C ARG A 131 -6.12 -4.50 3.09
N GLU A 132 -5.92 -4.30 1.80
CA GLU A 132 -5.22 -5.26 0.95
C GLU A 132 -3.77 -5.49 1.39
N GLU A 133 -3.07 -4.45 1.86
CA GLU A 133 -1.71 -4.59 2.37
C GLU A 133 -1.68 -5.37 3.69
N GLN A 134 -2.63 -5.11 4.59
CA GLN A 134 -2.79 -5.86 5.84
C GLN A 134 -3.07 -7.34 5.56
N GLU A 135 -4.04 -7.65 4.69
CA GLU A 135 -4.36 -9.02 4.28
C GLU A 135 -3.14 -9.73 3.65
N LYS A 136 -2.38 -9.04 2.80
CA LYS A 136 -1.15 -9.59 2.21
C LYS A 136 -0.11 -9.87 3.29
N ARG A 137 0.09 -8.96 4.23
CA ARG A 137 1.03 -9.13 5.35
C ARG A 137 0.65 -10.27 6.25
N GLU A 138 -0.62 -10.38 6.64
CA GLU A 138 -1.16 -11.47 7.45
C GLU A 138 -1.00 -12.82 6.75
N LYS A 139 -1.33 -12.88 5.44
CA LYS A 139 -1.16 -14.10 4.65
C LYS A 139 0.30 -14.54 4.60
N ILE A 140 1.23 -13.61 4.36
CA ILE A 140 2.67 -13.90 4.35
C ILE A 140 3.15 -14.34 5.74
N ALA A 141 2.71 -13.67 6.81
CA ALA A 141 3.07 -14.01 8.18
C ALA A 141 2.58 -15.43 8.54
N ARG A 142 1.33 -15.75 8.18
CA ARG A 142 0.74 -17.07 8.37
C ARG A 142 1.51 -18.16 7.61
N GLN A 143 1.81 -17.92 6.33
CA GLN A 143 2.61 -18.84 5.52
C GLN A 143 3.99 -19.06 6.12
N LYS A 144 4.65 -17.99 6.56
CA LYS A 144 5.97 -18.09 7.19
C LYS A 144 5.94 -18.89 8.50
N LYS A 145 4.88 -18.72 9.32
CA LYS A 145 4.70 -19.51 10.54
C LYS A 145 4.54 -20.99 10.20
N GLU A 146 3.66 -21.30 9.24
CA GLU A 146 3.42 -22.68 8.79
C GLU A 146 4.67 -23.33 8.20
N ASP A 147 5.46 -22.59 7.41
CA ASP A 147 6.72 -23.09 6.84
C ASP A 147 7.77 -23.39 7.92
N GLU A 148 7.87 -22.54 8.95
CA GLU A 148 8.77 -22.77 10.08
C GLU A 148 8.32 -23.98 10.91
N GLU A 149 7.02 -24.09 11.21
CA GLU A 149 6.45 -25.24 11.90
C GLU A 149 6.72 -26.55 11.12
N ARG A 150 6.54 -26.52 9.80
CA ARG A 150 6.86 -27.65 8.92
C ARG A 150 8.35 -28.01 8.99
N ARG A 151 9.23 -27.02 8.90
CA ARG A 151 10.68 -27.23 8.98
C ARG A 151 11.09 -27.87 10.30
N VAL A 152 10.54 -27.38 11.42
CA VAL A 152 10.78 -27.93 12.74
C VAL A 152 10.26 -29.36 12.84
N ALA A 153 9.07 -29.64 12.30
CA ALA A 153 8.49 -30.98 12.28
C ALA A 153 9.34 -31.96 11.47
N GLU A 154 9.82 -31.57 10.29
CA GLU A 154 10.72 -32.38 9.46
C GLU A 154 12.02 -32.72 10.20
N LEU A 155 12.61 -31.72 10.88
CA LEU A 155 13.81 -31.94 11.69
C LEU A 155 13.53 -32.91 12.84
N ARG A 156 12.42 -32.74 13.57
CA ARG A 156 12.01 -33.67 14.63
C ARG A 156 11.82 -35.10 14.11
N GLU A 157 11.22 -35.26 12.93
CA GLU A 157 11.03 -36.56 12.32
C GLU A 157 12.38 -37.21 11.97
N CYS A 158 13.31 -36.45 11.37
CA CYS A 158 14.66 -36.92 11.04
C CYS A 158 15.43 -37.35 12.30
N TRP A 159 15.37 -36.55 13.36
CA TRP A 159 15.99 -36.87 14.64
C TRP A 159 15.32 -38.10 15.30
N SER A 160 14.00 -38.23 15.21
CA SER A 160 13.27 -39.40 15.71
C SER A 160 13.68 -40.67 14.97
N LYS A 161 13.76 -40.62 13.63
CA LYS A 161 14.26 -41.71 12.78
C LYS A 161 15.69 -42.10 13.17
N GLN A 162 16.57 -41.13 13.34
CA GLN A 162 17.95 -41.39 13.75
C GLN A 162 18.01 -42.05 15.14
N LYS A 163 17.27 -41.54 16.13
CA LYS A 163 17.24 -42.13 17.47
C LYS A 163 16.67 -43.56 17.46
N LYS A 164 15.63 -43.83 16.67
CA LYS A 164 15.09 -45.19 16.46
C LYS A 164 16.14 -46.13 15.89
N ASN A 165 16.94 -45.66 14.94
CA ASN A 165 18.04 -46.44 14.37
C ASN A 165 19.15 -46.71 15.40
N LEU A 166 19.54 -45.69 16.16
CA LEU A 166 20.56 -45.80 17.22
C LEU A 166 20.14 -46.70 18.38
N ALA A 167 18.84 -46.80 18.69
CA ALA A 167 18.32 -47.70 19.72
C ALA A 167 18.51 -49.20 19.42
N ASN A 168 18.99 -49.56 18.22
CA ASN A 168 19.39 -50.95 17.91
C ASN A 168 20.81 -51.29 18.38
N PHE A 169 21.58 -50.30 18.86
CA PHE A 169 22.98 -50.43 19.25
C PHE A 169 23.15 -50.24 20.75
N LEU A 170 24.17 -50.87 21.33
CA LEU A 170 24.56 -50.63 22.72
C LEU A 170 25.14 -49.22 22.86
N CYS A 171 24.81 -48.55 23.97
CA CYS A 171 25.24 -47.18 24.24
C CYS A 171 26.24 -47.16 25.40
N THR A 172 27.36 -46.45 25.23
CA THR A 172 28.33 -46.23 26.31
C THR A 172 27.90 -45.10 27.24
N LYS A 173 28.40 -45.10 28.47
CA LYS A 173 28.18 -44.03 29.47
C LYS A 173 29.14 -42.84 29.30
N THR A 174 29.86 -42.77 28.18
CA THR A 174 30.87 -41.74 27.92
C THR A 174 30.22 -40.45 27.40
N SER A 175 30.92 -39.33 27.51
CA SER A 175 30.54 -38.06 26.86
C SER A 175 31.60 -37.75 25.79
N PRO A 176 31.33 -37.90 24.49
CA PRO A 176 30.04 -38.25 23.86
C PRO A 176 29.65 -39.74 23.96
N PRO A 177 28.34 -40.10 23.88
CA PRO A 177 27.89 -41.48 23.85
C PRO A 177 28.31 -42.17 22.54
N LEU A 178 28.83 -43.38 22.64
CA LEU A 178 29.22 -44.20 21.50
C LEU A 178 28.21 -45.35 21.34
N TYR A 179 27.77 -45.55 20.10
CA TYR A 179 26.86 -46.61 19.72
C TYR A 179 27.62 -47.70 18.99
N TYR A 180 27.53 -48.94 19.46
CA TYR A 180 28.25 -50.06 18.86
C TYR A 180 27.45 -51.35 18.92
N LEU A 181 27.80 -52.29 18.02
CA LEU A 181 27.24 -53.63 18.01
C LEU A 181 28.38 -54.66 18.07
N PRO A 182 28.51 -55.42 19.18
CA PRO A 182 29.49 -56.50 19.27
C PRO A 182 29.22 -57.61 18.25
N ALA A 183 30.27 -58.28 17.78
CA ALA A 183 30.14 -59.41 16.86
C ALA A 183 29.39 -60.62 17.48
N LYS A 184 29.44 -60.77 18.81
CA LYS A 184 28.70 -61.79 19.56
C LYS A 184 27.80 -61.09 20.58
N LEU A 185 26.49 -61.23 20.41
CA LEU A 185 25.49 -60.68 21.33
C LEU A 185 25.26 -61.65 22.49
N SER A 186 25.52 -61.18 23.71
CA SER A 186 25.14 -61.90 24.93
C SER A 186 23.65 -61.65 25.26
N SER A 187 23.03 -62.51 26.06
CA SER A 187 21.64 -62.30 26.53
C SER A 187 21.49 -60.95 27.24
N ALA A 188 22.44 -60.61 28.11
CA ALA A 188 22.49 -59.32 28.80
C ALA A 188 22.55 -58.13 27.83
N SER A 189 23.32 -58.26 26.73
CA SER A 189 23.37 -57.22 25.69
C SER A 189 22.04 -57.04 24.98
N LEU A 190 21.32 -58.13 24.70
CA LEU A 190 19.99 -58.05 24.08
C LEU A 190 18.95 -57.40 25.01
N GLU A 191 19.00 -57.72 26.31
CA GLU A 191 18.15 -57.09 27.32
C GLU A 191 18.39 -55.58 27.37
N THR A 192 19.65 -55.14 27.40
CA THR A 192 19.96 -53.69 27.38
C THR A 192 19.44 -52.98 26.13
N ILE A 193 19.50 -53.62 24.95
CA ILE A 193 18.93 -53.05 23.71
C ILE A 193 17.40 -52.97 23.81
N ALA A 194 16.75 -53.98 24.38
CA ALA A 194 15.30 -53.98 24.58
C ALA A 194 14.86 -52.87 25.56
N GLU A 195 15.60 -52.68 26.65
CA GLU A 195 15.39 -51.58 27.59
C GLU A 195 15.56 -50.22 26.94
N GLN A 196 16.61 -50.01 26.14
CA GLN A 196 16.83 -48.77 25.40
C GLN A 196 15.69 -48.46 24.43
N LYS A 197 15.21 -49.46 23.68
CA LYS A 197 14.05 -49.31 22.80
C LYS A 197 12.78 -48.94 23.58
N ARG A 198 12.57 -49.56 24.75
CA ARG A 198 11.44 -49.25 25.63
C ARG A 198 11.54 -47.82 26.17
N GLN A 199 12.73 -47.40 26.63
CA GLN A 199 12.97 -46.03 27.09
C GLN A 199 12.73 -45.00 25.98
N LEU A 200 13.20 -45.28 24.76
CA LEU A 200 12.95 -44.42 23.60
C LEU A 200 11.45 -44.32 23.27
N ALA A 201 10.70 -45.42 23.36
CA ALA A 201 9.26 -45.40 23.15
C ALA A 201 8.54 -44.52 24.19
N LEU A 202 8.90 -44.67 25.48
CA LEU A 202 8.37 -43.85 26.58
C LEU A 202 8.72 -42.36 26.40
N ALA A 203 9.97 -42.06 26.05
CA ALA A 203 10.41 -40.69 25.81
C ALA A 203 9.70 -40.06 24.60
N SER A 204 9.48 -40.84 23.52
CA SER A 204 8.79 -40.38 22.32
C SER A 204 7.31 -40.09 22.60
N SER A 205 6.64 -40.92 23.40
CA SER A 205 5.26 -40.64 23.82
C SER A 205 5.17 -39.45 24.77
N ALA A 206 6.14 -39.28 25.68
CA ALA A 206 6.17 -38.14 26.59
C ALA A 206 6.40 -36.81 25.83
N SER A 207 7.31 -36.78 24.85
CA SER A 207 7.54 -35.57 24.04
C SER A 207 6.33 -35.20 23.19
N ALA A 208 5.58 -36.18 22.67
CA ALA A 208 4.38 -35.92 21.89
C ALA A 208 3.28 -35.22 22.72
N GLN A 209 3.13 -35.59 24.00
CA GLN A 209 2.17 -34.94 24.90
C GLN A 209 2.54 -33.49 25.23
N VAL A 210 3.84 -33.17 25.33
CA VAL A 210 4.31 -31.80 25.60
C VAL A 210 4.06 -30.89 24.40
N ASP A 211 4.23 -31.40 23.18
CA ASP A 211 3.98 -30.64 21.96
C ASP A 211 2.47 -30.29 21.81
N ASP A 212 1.57 -31.23 22.10
CA ASP A 212 0.12 -30.96 22.05
C ASP A 212 -0.33 -29.89 23.06
N ASN A 213 0.25 -29.90 24.27
CA ASN A 213 -0.03 -28.90 25.30
C ASN A 213 0.48 -27.50 24.90
N ASN A 214 1.67 -27.41 24.30
CA ASN A 214 2.23 -26.13 23.86
C ASN A 214 1.43 -25.54 22.68
N VAL A 215 0.99 -26.39 21.74
CA VAL A 215 0.12 -25.95 20.63
C VAL A 215 -1.25 -25.46 21.12
N SER A 216 -1.75 -25.97 22.24
CA SER A 216 -3.01 -25.49 22.83
C SER A 216 -2.83 -24.15 23.54
N GLU A 217 -1.72 -23.94 24.26
CA GLU A 217 -1.40 -22.65 24.89
C GLU A 217 -1.19 -21.53 23.85
N GLU A 218 -0.51 -21.79 22.72
CA GLU A 218 -0.35 -20.80 21.65
C GLU A 218 -1.68 -20.45 20.97
N LYS A 219 -2.62 -21.40 20.88
CA LYS A 219 -3.96 -21.17 20.31
C LYS A 219 -4.82 -20.34 21.26
N GLU A 220 -4.77 -20.61 22.56
CA GLU A 220 -5.46 -19.81 23.57
C GLU A 220 -4.93 -18.37 23.62
N ALA A 221 -3.61 -18.17 23.55
CA ALA A 221 -3.02 -16.84 23.47
C ALA A 221 -3.45 -16.08 22.21
N HIS A 222 -3.48 -16.74 21.05
CA HIS A 222 -3.91 -16.10 19.80
C HIS A 222 -5.41 -15.76 19.79
N THR A 223 -6.27 -16.58 20.41
CA THR A 223 -7.70 -16.24 20.56
C THR A 223 -7.93 -15.03 21.46
N VAL A 224 -7.14 -14.88 22.53
CA VAL A 224 -7.24 -13.74 23.44
C VAL A 224 -6.83 -12.43 22.75
N ASP A 225 -5.81 -12.46 21.90
CA ASP A 225 -5.37 -11.28 21.14
C ASP A 225 -6.42 -10.81 20.11
N VAL A 226 -7.10 -11.76 19.43
CA VAL A 226 -8.17 -11.45 18.48
C VAL A 226 -9.41 -10.85 19.18
N GLU A 227 -9.78 -11.38 20.35
CA GLU A 227 -10.90 -10.82 21.15
C GLU A 227 -10.58 -9.43 21.71
N MET A 228 -9.31 -9.16 22.04
CA MET A 228 -8.88 -7.86 22.55
C MET A 228 -8.85 -6.78 21.44
N GLU A 229 -8.50 -7.15 20.20
CA GLU A 229 -8.57 -6.22 19.05
C GLU A 229 -10.02 -5.85 18.71
N GLU A 230 -10.95 -6.82 18.69
CA GLU A 230 -12.37 -6.60 18.39
C GLU A 230 -13.06 -5.69 19.42
N ALA A 231 -12.68 -5.80 20.71
CA ALA A 231 -13.18 -4.94 21.77
C ALA A 231 -12.73 -3.48 21.64
N THR A 232 -11.55 -3.22 21.07
CA THR A 232 -11.05 -1.85 20.88
C THR A 232 -11.69 -1.13 19.70
N GLU A 233 -12.14 -1.88 18.69
CA GLU A 233 -12.80 -1.33 17.50
C GLU A 233 -14.28 -1.00 17.76
N ALA A 234 -14.96 -1.78 18.61
CA ALA A 234 -16.34 -1.50 19.05
C ALA A 234 -16.47 -0.25 19.95
N GLY A 235 -15.41 0.17 20.62
CA GLY A 235 -15.41 1.28 21.58
C GLY A 235 -15.37 2.69 20.95
N ASN A 236 -15.01 2.82 19.67
CA ASN A 236 -14.77 4.14 19.05
C ASN A 236 -15.98 4.71 18.26
N GLY A 237 -17.10 3.98 18.22
CA GLY A 237 -18.25 4.30 17.35
C GLY A 237 -19.41 5.11 17.98
N LYS A 238 -19.36 5.49 19.26
CA LYS A 238 -20.48 6.21 19.93
C LYS A 238 -20.01 7.46 20.67
N LYS A 239 -19.74 8.53 19.93
CA LYS A 239 -19.81 9.91 20.46
C LYS A 239 -21.00 10.61 19.82
N GLU A 240 -22.17 10.33 20.37
CA GLU A 240 -23.45 10.93 20.01
C GLU A 240 -23.43 12.41 20.44
N ILE A 241 -23.41 13.32 19.47
CA ILE A 241 -23.51 14.76 19.69
C ILE A 241 -24.99 15.08 19.88
N ARG A 242 -25.40 15.31 21.14
CA ARG A 242 -26.73 15.81 21.51
C ARG A 242 -26.74 17.34 21.39
N TRP A 243 -27.60 17.86 20.51
CA TRP A 243 -28.02 19.27 20.49
C TRP A 243 -29.30 19.44 21.30
#